data_AF-A0A380N221-F1
#
_entry.id   AF-A0A380N221-F1
#
_cell.length_a   1.000
_cell.length_b   1.000
_cell.length_c   1.000
_cell.angle_alpha   90.00
_cell.angle_beta   90.00
_cell.angle_gamma   90.00
#
_symmetry.space_group_name_H-M   'P 1'
#
loop_
_entity.id
_entity.type
_entity.pdbx_description
1 polymer ?
#
loop_
_entity_poly.entity_id
_entity_poly.type
_entity_poly.pdbx_seq_one_letter_code
_entity_poly.pdbx_strand_id
1 'polypeptide(L)'
;MSQHKHLKPVYWGLFSVGGTVAALALAPVVLVVCIMLPLGMFGDPAQFYANIHAFVAHKLVFLVLTGIVFTMLWHGCHRFYYILHDMHIHVGNRTRLAFYGFAIGAFLITLLCGWF
;
A
#
# COMPACT_ATOMS: atom_id res chain seq x y z
N MET A 1 -14.32 -34.84 -10.11
CA MET A 1 -14.32 -33.89 -8.96
C MET A 1 -13.86 -32.53 -9.47
N SER A 2 -14.73 -31.52 -9.46
CA SER A 2 -14.35 -30.15 -9.81
C SER A 2 -13.38 -29.63 -8.75
N GLN A 3 -12.11 -29.44 -9.10
CA GLN A 3 -11.12 -28.82 -8.21
C GLN A 3 -11.48 -27.34 -8.05
N HIS A 4 -12.00 -26.96 -6.88
CA HIS A 4 -12.22 -25.55 -6.56
C HIS A 4 -10.86 -24.82 -6.57
N LYS A 5 -10.69 -23.90 -7.52
CA LYS A 5 -9.48 -23.08 -7.60
C LYS A 5 -9.37 -22.22 -6.34
N HIS A 6 -8.37 -22.52 -5.51
CA HIS A 6 -8.06 -21.69 -4.35
C HIS A 6 -7.39 -20.39 -4.81
N LEU A 7 -7.90 -19.26 -4.33
CA LEU A 7 -7.33 -17.93 -4.58
C LEU A 7 -6.02 -17.66 -3.83
N LYS A 8 -5.52 -18.62 -3.03
CA LYS A 8 -4.30 -18.50 -2.23
C LYS A 8 -3.08 -17.97 -3.02
N PRO A 9 -2.82 -18.41 -4.27
CA PRO A 9 -1.70 -17.88 -5.06
C PRO A 9 -1.81 -16.39 -5.35
N VAL A 10 -3.03 -15.86 -5.53
CA VAL A 10 -3.25 -14.42 -5.75
C VAL A 10 -2.93 -13.63 -4.48
N TYR A 11 -3.43 -14.08 -3.33
CA TYR A 11 -3.15 -13.42 -2.05
C TYR A 11 -1.67 -13.36 -1.73
N TRP A 12 -0.97 -14.47 -1.95
CA TRP A 12 0.46 -14.59 -1.73
C TRP A 12 1.31 -13.85 -2.78
N GLY A 13 0.87 -13.82 -4.04
CA GLY A 13 1.55 -13.07 -5.10
C GLY A 13 1.59 -11.58 -4.80
N LEU A 14 0.44 -10.98 -4.48
CA LEU A 14 0.36 -9.57 -4.08
C LEU A 14 1.15 -9.28 -2.80
N PHE A 15 1.12 -10.21 -1.83
CA PHE A 15 1.94 -10.12 -0.61
C PHE A 15 3.45 -10.09 -0.92
N SER A 16 3.92 -10.94 -1.84
CA SER A 16 5.33 -11.03 -2.23
C SER A 16 5.80 -9.78 -2.97
N VAL A 17 5.00 -9.29 -3.92
CA VAL A 17 5.29 -8.03 -4.64
C VAL A 17 5.35 -6.87 -3.64
N GLY A 18 4.32 -6.71 -2.81
CA GLY A 18 4.28 -5.63 -1.82
C GLY A 18 5.41 -5.67 -0.81
N GLY A 19 5.84 -6.87 -0.39
CA GLY A 19 6.97 -7.03 0.52
C GLY A 19 8.30 -6.65 -0.12
N THR A 20 8.49 -7.01 -1.38
CA THR A 20 9.68 -6.62 -2.15
C THR A 20 9.74 -5.11 -2.34
N VAL A 21 8.62 -4.50 -2.73
CA VAL A 21 8.51 -3.06 -2.92
C VAL A 21 8.75 -2.33 -1.59
N ALA A 22 8.15 -2.79 -0.48
CA ALA A 22 8.36 -2.21 0.84
C ALA A 22 9.82 -2.31 1.29
N ALA A 23 10.47 -3.46 1.08
CA ALA A 23 11.87 -3.66 1.46
C ALA A 23 12.83 -2.68 0.77
N LEU A 24 12.52 -2.29 -0.48
CA LEU A 24 13.37 -1.38 -1.26
C LEU A 24 13.01 0.10 -1.04
N ALA A 25 11.72 0.43 -0.93
CA ALA A 25 11.24 1.80 -1.03
C ALA A 25 10.65 2.38 0.26
N LEU A 26 10.18 1.56 1.20
CA LEU A 26 9.46 2.09 2.37
C LEU A 26 10.38 2.92 3.28
N ALA A 27 11.56 2.41 3.59
CA ALA A 27 12.53 3.11 4.44
C ALA A 27 12.94 4.50 3.88
N PRO A 28 13.39 4.64 2.61
CA PRO A 28 13.72 5.95 2.07
C PRO A 28 12.50 6.88 1.96
N VAL A 29 11.31 6.35 1.64
CA VAL A 29 10.07 7.16 1.60
C VAL A 29 9.75 7.74 2.98
N VAL A 30 9.78 6.91 4.03
CA VAL A 30 9.56 7.36 5.42
C VAL A 30 10.62 8.39 5.82
N LEU A 31 11.89 8.13 5.51
CA LEU A 31 12.96 9.08 5.82
C LEU A 31 12.74 10.44 5.16
N VAL A 32 12.44 10.48 3.86
CA VAL A 32 12.26 11.74 3.13
C VAL A 32 10.98 12.46 3.56
N VAL A 33 9.84 11.77 3.52
CA VAL A 33 8.51 12.40 3.68
C VAL A 33 8.15 12.63 5.14
N CYS A 34 8.48 11.69 6.03
CA CYS A 34 8.04 11.75 7.44
C CYS A 34 9.10 12.33 8.38
N ILE A 35 10.37 12.41 7.96
CA ILE A 35 11.46 12.91 8.82
C ILE A 35 12.11 14.15 8.21
N MET A 36 12.75 14.04 7.04
CA MET A 36 13.55 15.12 6.47
C MET A 36 12.71 16.33 6.01
N LEU A 37 11.55 16.08 5.39
CA LEU A 37 10.65 17.16 4.93
C LEU A 37 10.08 17.99 6.10
N PRO A 38 9.53 17.39 7.19
CA PRO A 38 9.13 18.15 8.38
C PRO A 38 10.26 18.92 9.06
N LEU A 39 11.50 18.43 8.94
CA LEU A 39 12.69 19.11 9.46
C LEU A 39 13.21 20.25 8.55
N GLY A 40 12.51 20.54 7.44
CA GLY A 40 12.87 21.63 6.53
C GLY A 40 14.06 21.35 5.62
N MET A 41 14.54 20.10 5.54
CA MET A 41 15.70 19.74 4.72
C MET A 41 15.45 19.89 3.21
N PHE A 42 14.18 19.94 2.80
CA PHE A 42 13.75 20.13 1.41
C PHE A 42 12.94 21.42 1.21
N GLY A 43 13.09 22.39 2.13
CA GLY A 43 12.28 23.60 2.16
C GLY A 43 10.92 23.38 2.81
N ASP A 44 10.02 24.36 2.63
CA ASP A 44 8.66 24.30 3.16
C ASP A 44 7.82 23.20 2.45
N PRO A 45 6.96 22.45 3.17
CA PRO A 45 6.11 21.42 2.58
C PRO A 45 5.25 21.88 1.40
N ALA A 46 4.78 23.14 1.37
CA ALA A 46 4.00 23.66 0.26
C ALA A 46 4.88 23.83 -1.00
N GLN A 47 6.12 24.28 -0.83
CA GLN A 47 7.07 24.38 -1.94
C GLN A 47 7.48 23.01 -2.45
N PHE A 48 7.74 22.04 -1.56
CA PHE A 48 8.02 20.66 -1.95
C PHE A 48 6.88 20.07 -2.77
N TYR A 49 5.63 20.25 -2.31
CA TYR A 49 4.44 19.84 -3.05
C TYR A 49 4.38 20.48 -4.44
N ALA A 50 4.53 21.80 -4.53
CA ALA A 50 4.48 22.53 -5.80
C ALA A 50 5.53 22.02 -6.81
N ASN A 51 6.73 21.68 -6.33
CA ASN A 51 7.83 21.19 -7.16
C ASN A 51 7.56 19.80 -7.76
N ILE A 52 6.89 18.90 -7.02
CA ILE A 52 6.63 17.53 -7.48
C ILE A 52 5.25 17.36 -8.12
N HIS A 53 4.34 18.32 -7.92
CA HIS A 53 2.93 18.19 -8.27
C HIS A 53 2.71 17.81 -9.74
N ALA A 54 3.34 18.53 -10.68
CA ALA A 54 3.19 18.26 -12.11
C ALA A 54 3.64 16.83 -12.49
N PHE A 55 4.67 16.31 -11.83
CA PHE A 55 5.16 14.95 -12.05
C PHE A 55 4.19 13.91 -11.47
N VAL A 56 3.76 14.09 -10.21
CA VAL A 56 2.83 13.16 -9.53
C VAL A 56 1.45 13.16 -10.20
N ALA A 57 0.98 14.31 -10.69
CA ALA A 57 -0.28 14.46 -11.41
C ALA A 57 -0.24 13.87 -12.84
N HIS A 58 0.90 13.40 -13.34
CA HIS A 58 0.96 12.72 -14.63
C HIS A 58 0.28 11.33 -14.55
N LYS A 59 -0.58 11.00 -15.53
CA LYS A 59 -1.45 9.80 -15.53
C LYS A 59 -0.72 8.51 -15.19
N LEU A 60 0.39 8.29 -15.90
CA LEU A 60 1.18 7.09 -15.71
C LEU A 60 1.84 7.06 -14.33
N VAL A 61 2.34 8.20 -13.85
CA VAL A 61 3.06 8.30 -12.58
C VAL A 61 2.09 8.06 -11.42
N PHE A 62 0.94 8.71 -11.44
CA PHE A 62 -0.13 8.49 -10.48
C PHE A 62 -0.55 7.01 -10.38
N LEU A 63 -0.79 6.34 -11.52
CA LEU A 63 -1.17 4.92 -11.54
C LEU A 63 -0.07 4.03 -10.95
N VAL A 64 1.19 4.29 -11.31
CA VAL A 64 2.33 3.54 -10.78
C VAL A 64 2.46 3.75 -9.26
N LEU A 65 2.42 5.00 -8.78
CA LEU A 65 2.51 5.32 -7.35
C LEU A 65 1.34 4.70 -6.57
N THR A 66 0.12 4.78 -7.11
CA THR A 66 -1.07 4.19 -6.50
C THR A 66 -0.96 2.67 -6.41
N GLY A 67 -0.41 2.01 -7.44
CA GLY A 67 -0.12 0.57 -7.42
C GLY A 67 0.97 0.18 -6.41
N ILE A 68 2.04 0.97 -6.30
CA ILE A 68 3.11 0.79 -5.31
C ILE A 68 2.52 0.85 -3.90
N VAL A 69 1.76 1.90 -3.58
CA VAL A 69 1.13 2.07 -2.26
C VAL A 69 0.14 0.93 -1.98
N PHE A 70 -0.68 0.55 -2.96
CA PHE A 70 -1.61 -0.57 -2.83
C PHE A 70 -0.91 -1.90 -2.49
N THR A 71 0.17 -2.24 -3.21
CA THR A 71 0.87 -3.51 -2.95
C THR A 71 1.54 -3.53 -1.58
N MET A 72 2.16 -2.41 -1.15
CA MET A 72 2.69 -2.28 0.23
C MET A 72 1.57 -2.43 1.28
N LEU A 73 0.42 -1.80 1.05
CA LEU A 73 -0.73 -1.88 1.95
C LEU A 73 -1.28 -3.31 2.02
N TRP A 74 -1.42 -3.98 0.87
CA TRP A 74 -1.80 -5.39 0.81
C TRP A 74 -0.84 -6.27 1.60
N HIS A 75 0.47 -6.06 1.46
CA HIS A 75 1.48 -6.78 2.22
C HIS A 75 1.28 -6.61 3.73
N GLY A 76 1.12 -5.36 4.19
CA GLY A 76 0.86 -5.04 5.60
C GLY A 76 -0.41 -5.72 6.13
N CYS A 77 -1.54 -5.56 5.42
CA CYS A 77 -2.81 -6.19 5.77
C CYS A 77 -2.72 -7.72 5.80
N HIS A 78 -2.05 -8.33 4.82
CA HIS A 78 -1.84 -9.77 4.75
C HIS A 78 -1.04 -10.25 5.96
N ARG A 79 0.09 -9.60 6.28
CA ARG A 79 0.91 -9.97 7.45
C ARG A 79 0.17 -9.77 8.76
N PHE A 80 -0.53 -8.65 8.91
CA PHE A 80 -1.26 -8.36 10.14
C PHE A 80 -2.35 -9.40 10.43
N TYR A 81 -3.08 -9.85 9.42
CA TYR A 81 -4.04 -10.96 9.59
C TYR A 81 -3.38 -12.23 10.15
N TYR A 82 -2.24 -12.65 9.61
CA TYR A 82 -1.54 -13.84 10.09
C TYR A 82 -0.87 -13.62 11.45
N ILE A 83 -0.37 -12.41 11.75
CA ILE A 83 0.15 -12.07 13.08
C ILE A 83 -0.94 -12.25 14.14
N LEU A 84 -2.18 -11.83 13.88
CA LEU A 84 -3.28 -12.06 14.83
C LEU A 84 -3.52 -13.55 15.09
N HIS A 85 -3.45 -14.37 14.05
CA HIS A 85 -3.55 -15.82 14.17
C HIS A 85 -2.37 -16.41 14.97
N ASP A 86 -1.14 -15.96 14.70
CA ASP A 86 0.09 -16.37 15.39
C ASP A 86 0.08 -15.95 16.87
N MET A 87 -0.60 -14.85 17.20
CA MET A 87 -0.85 -14.39 18.57
C MET A 87 -2.03 -15.10 19.25
N HIS A 88 -2.57 -16.16 18.64
CA HIS A 88 -3.74 -16.91 19.14
C HIS A 88 -5.02 -16.07 19.30
N ILE A 89 -5.15 -14.96 18.58
CA ILE A 89 -6.40 -14.18 18.50
C ILE A 89 -7.31 -14.86 17.48
N HIS A 90 -8.52 -15.23 17.89
CA HIS A 90 -9.49 -15.95 17.05
C HIS A 90 -10.04 -15.07 15.91
N VAL A 91 -9.30 -15.01 14.80
CA VAL A 91 -9.67 -14.25 13.60
C VAL A 91 -10.23 -15.15 12.50
N GLY A 92 -11.49 -14.94 12.14
CA GLY A 92 -12.17 -15.71 11.10
C GLY A 92 -12.01 -15.13 9.69
N ASN A 93 -12.73 -15.74 8.74
CA ASN A 93 -12.75 -15.30 7.35
C ASN A 93 -13.28 -13.86 7.17
N ARG A 94 -14.14 -13.38 8.09
CA ARG A 94 -14.65 -12.00 8.09
C ARG A 94 -13.53 -10.98 8.31
N THR A 95 -12.65 -11.22 9.27
CA THR A 95 -11.50 -10.36 9.56
C THR A 95 -10.54 -10.32 8.37
N ARG A 96 -10.28 -11.47 7.76
CA ARG A 96 -9.48 -11.56 6.54
C ARG A 96 -10.07 -10.72 5.40
N LEU A 97 -11.38 -10.85 5.17
CA LEU A 97 -12.08 -10.08 4.15
C LEU A 97 -12.07 -8.58 4.46
N ALA A 98 -12.20 -8.20 5.74
CA ALA A 98 -12.12 -6.80 6.15
C ALA A 98 -10.74 -6.19 5.84
N PHE A 99 -9.64 -6.89 6.13
CA PHE A 99 -8.30 -6.39 5.82
C PHE A 99 -8.04 -6.25 4.32
N TYR A 100 -8.41 -7.25 3.52
CA TYR A 100 -8.25 -7.14 2.07
C TYR A 100 -9.21 -6.14 1.45
N GLY A 101 -10.45 -6.06 1.97
CA GLY A 101 -11.45 -5.07 1.59
C GLY A 101 -10.98 -3.65 1.91
N PHE A 102 -10.29 -3.44 3.02
CA PHE A 102 -9.66 -2.17 3.36
C PHE A 102 -8.58 -1.78 2.33
N ALA A 103 -7.67 -2.70 2.00
CA ALA A 103 -6.63 -2.44 1.01
C ALA A 103 -7.21 -2.11 -0.38
N ILE A 104 -8.22 -2.86 -0.82
CA ILE A 104 -8.93 -2.62 -2.10
C ILE A 104 -9.71 -1.30 -2.05
N GLY A 105 -10.43 -1.04 -0.95
CA GLY A 105 -11.21 0.18 -0.77
C GLY A 105 -10.33 1.43 -0.81
N ALA A 106 -9.20 1.42 -0.10
CA ALA A 106 -8.22 2.51 -0.14
C ALA A 106 -7.70 2.73 -1.57
N PHE A 107 -7.34 1.66 -2.29
CA PHE A 107 -6.89 1.75 -3.68
C PHE A 107 -7.95 2.34 -4.61
N LEU A 108 -9.20 1.90 -4.51
CA LEU A 108 -10.30 2.42 -5.32
C LEU A 108 -10.61 3.88 -5.00
N ILE A 109 -10.63 4.26 -3.72
CA ILE A 109 -10.82 5.66 -3.30
C ILE A 109 -9.70 6.53 -3.88
N THR A 110 -8.44 6.10 -3.79
CA THR A 110 -7.32 6.83 -4.38
C THR A 110 -7.49 6.96 -5.88
N LEU A 111 -7.81 5.89 -6.61
CA LEU A 111 -8.00 5.95 -8.07
C LEU A 111 -9.16 6.87 -8.50
N LEU A 112 -10.26 6.86 -7.76
CA LEU A 112 -11.48 7.59 -8.12
C LEU A 112 -11.45 9.05 -7.69
N CYS A 113 -10.84 9.35 -6.55
CA CYS A 113 -10.86 10.69 -5.93
C CYS A 113 -9.50 11.41 -5.97
N GLY A 114 -8.41 10.67 -6.16
CA GLY A 114 -7.05 11.22 -6.15
C GLY A 114 -6.61 11.79 -7.50
N TRP A 115 -7.43 11.67 -8.53
CA TRP A 115 -7.21 12.30 -9.82
C TRP A 115 -7.92 13.66 -9.87
N PHE A 116 -7.17 14.74 -10.06
CA PHE A 116 -7.66 16.11 -10.20
C PHE A 116 -6.94 16.80 -11.37
#